data_AF-A0A9Q3F7U2-F1
#
_entry.id   AF-A0A9Q3F7U2-F1
#
_cell.length_a   1.000
_cell.length_b   1.000
_cell.length_c   1.000
_cell.angle_alpha   90.00
_cell.angle_beta   90.00
_cell.angle_gamma   90.00
#
_symmetry.space_group_name_H-M   'P 1'
#
loop_
_entity.id
_entity.type
_entity.pdbx_description
1 polymer ?
#
loop_
_entity_poly.entity_id
_entity_poly.type
_entity_poly.pdbx_seq_one_letter_code
_entity_poly.pdbx_strand_id
1 'polypeptide(L)'
;MDHGKHDWSWWKSEVITKWANNYWRFIIENALENAIFNSEEYKRLNWFLKQKDRLSALHPDMSDTMIKINIVRKCGGELEHAIKSRCLQPC
;
A
#
# COMPACT_ATOMS: atom_id res chain seq x y z
N MET A 1 20.04 30.70 -17.79
CA MET A 1 19.41 29.84 -16.77
C MET A 1 18.00 29.56 -17.26
N ASP A 2 17.76 28.36 -17.79
CA ASP A 2 16.50 28.01 -18.46
C ASP A 2 15.47 27.58 -17.39
N HIS A 3 14.57 28.50 -17.05
CA HIS A 3 13.48 28.28 -16.10
C HIS A 3 12.33 27.49 -16.76
N GLY A 4 12.50 26.18 -16.96
CA GLY A 4 11.36 25.28 -17.24
C GLY A 4 11.35 24.52 -18.58
N LYS A 5 12.49 24.37 -19.27
CA LYS A 5 12.57 23.54 -20.51
C LYS A 5 12.93 22.07 -20.25
N HIS A 6 12.50 21.53 -19.13
CA HIS A 6 12.66 20.10 -18.87
C HIS A 6 11.41 19.36 -19.30
N ASP A 7 11.60 18.27 -20.02
CA ASP A 7 10.50 17.41 -20.43
C ASP A 7 9.86 16.71 -19.22
N TRP A 8 8.71 16.08 -19.44
CA TRP A 8 7.99 15.38 -18.38
C TRP A 8 8.84 14.24 -17.77
N SER A 9 9.68 13.60 -18.57
CA SER A 9 10.57 12.53 -18.12
C SER A 9 11.56 13.02 -17.06
N TRP A 10 12.16 14.19 -17.28
CA TRP A 10 13.06 14.82 -16.32
C TRP A 10 12.33 15.23 -15.04
N TRP A 11 11.16 15.89 -15.15
CA TRP A 11 10.37 16.26 -13.98
C TRP A 11 9.95 15.04 -13.17
N LYS A 12 9.54 13.96 -13.84
CA LYS A 12 9.23 12.68 -13.21
C LYS A 12 10.45 12.11 -12.48
N SER A 13 11.63 12.16 -13.09
CA SER A 13 12.88 11.72 -12.46
C SER A 13 13.22 12.55 -11.22
N GLU A 14 13.12 13.88 -11.28
CA GLU A 14 13.38 14.75 -10.13
C GLU A 14 12.40 14.52 -8.98
N VAL A 15 11.10 14.35 -9.29
CA VAL A 15 10.09 14.04 -8.29
C VAL A 15 10.37 12.69 -7.62
N ILE A 16 10.72 11.67 -8.41
CA ILE A 16 11.09 10.34 -7.87
C ILE A 16 12.33 10.46 -6.99
N THR A 17 13.37 11.15 -7.44
CA THR A 17 14.63 11.32 -6.69
C THR A 17 14.41 12.04 -5.37
N LYS A 18 13.58 13.09 -5.35
CA LYS A 18 13.34 13.86 -4.12
C LYS A 18 12.36 13.20 -3.17
N TRP A 19 11.29 12.58 -3.68
CA TRP A 19 10.14 12.17 -2.87
C TRP A 19 9.85 10.68 -2.86
N ALA A 20 10.35 9.90 -3.82
CA ALA A 20 10.18 8.45 -3.89
C ALA A 20 11.53 7.72 -3.85
N ASN A 21 12.47 8.25 -3.07
CA ASN A 21 13.78 7.65 -2.84
C ASN A 21 13.72 6.51 -1.81
N ASN A 22 14.86 5.84 -1.61
CA ASN A 22 14.98 4.69 -0.69
C ASN A 22 14.53 5.01 0.74
N TYR A 23 14.71 6.24 1.21
CA TYR A 23 14.26 6.64 2.54
C TYR A 23 12.73 6.70 2.63
N TRP A 24 12.06 7.31 1.64
CA TRP A 24 10.60 7.26 1.54
C TRP A 24 10.10 5.81 1.46
N ARG A 25 10.74 4.98 0.63
CA ARG A 25 10.37 3.57 0.48
C ARG A 25 10.43 2.84 1.83
N PHE A 26 11.53 3.01 2.57
CA PHE A 26 11.71 2.46 3.90
C PHE A 26 10.62 2.91 4.89
N ILE A 27 10.25 4.20 4.88
CA ILE A 27 9.16 4.71 5.73
C ILE A 27 7.83 4.02 5.40
N ILE A 28 7.49 3.90 4.12
CA ILE A 28 6.23 3.29 3.70
C ILE A 28 6.21 1.79 4.00
N GLU A 29 7.32 1.09 3.77
CA GLU A 29 7.49 -0.33 4.12
C GLU A 29 7.30 -0.56 5.63
N ASN A 30 7.97 0.22 6.48
CA ASN A 30 7.79 0.15 7.93
C ASN A 30 6.35 0.48 8.35
N ALA A 31 5.75 1.50 7.74
CA ALA A 31 4.39 1.91 8.07
C ALA A 31 3.36 0.86 7.63
N LEU A 32 3.64 0.07 6.58
CA LEU A 32 2.82 -1.05 6.15
C LEU A 32 3.06 -2.28 7.05
N GLU A 33 4.31 -2.55 7.42
CA GLU A 33 4.66 -3.67 8.29
C GLU A 33 3.98 -3.57 9.66
N ASN A 34 3.98 -2.38 10.25
CA ASN A 34 3.38 -2.12 11.55
C ASN A 34 1.87 -1.83 11.51
N ALA A 35 1.26 -1.77 10.32
CA ALA A 35 -0.18 -1.54 10.20
C ALA A 35 -0.97 -2.82 10.47
N ILE A 36 -1.17 -3.16 11.74
CA ILE A 36 -2.14 -4.18 12.17
C ILE A 36 -3.52 -3.51 12.25
N PHE A 37 -4.56 -4.18 11.76
CA PHE A 37 -5.91 -3.62 11.82
C PHE A 37 -6.46 -3.68 13.24
N ASN A 38 -6.99 -2.55 13.70
CA ASN A 38 -7.74 -2.42 14.94
C ASN A 38 -9.11 -1.78 14.64
N SER A 39 -10.20 -2.49 14.95
CA SER A 39 -11.55 -2.03 14.69
C SER A 39 -12.02 -0.89 15.61
N GLU A 40 -11.42 -0.74 16.79
CA GLU A 40 -11.73 0.35 17.72
C GLU A 40 -11.09 1.67 17.27
N GLU A 41 -9.92 1.58 16.65
CA GLU A 41 -9.12 2.72 16.23
C GLU A 41 -9.46 3.19 14.82
N TYR A 42 -9.86 2.29 13.92
CA TYR A 42 -9.97 2.59 12.50
C TYR A 42 -11.31 2.23 11.86
N LYS A 43 -11.81 3.14 11.01
CA LYS A 43 -12.84 2.80 10.02
C LYS A 43 -12.27 1.85 8.97
N ARG A 44 -12.87 0.65 8.87
CA ARG A 44 -12.46 -0.43 7.96
C ARG A 44 -12.09 0.03 6.55
N LEU A 45 -12.98 0.77 5.89
CA LEU A 45 -12.76 1.21 4.51
C LEU A 45 -11.54 2.13 4.38
N ASN A 46 -11.42 3.12 5.27
CA ASN A 46 -10.31 4.08 5.21
C ASN A 46 -8.96 3.41 5.46
N TRP A 47 -8.93 2.50 6.43
CA TRP A 47 -7.72 1.73 6.72
C TRP A 47 -7.35 0.82 5.56
N PHE A 48 -8.32 0.13 4.96
CA PHE A 48 -8.11 -0.72 3.78
C PHE A 48 -7.54 0.08 2.61
N LEU A 49 -8.18 1.21 2.26
CA LEU A 49 -7.73 2.07 1.15
C LEU A 49 -6.30 2.56 1.40
N LYS A 50 -5.98 2.97 2.63
CA LYS A 50 -4.62 3.40 3.00
C LYS A 50 -3.58 2.30 2.80
N GLN A 51 -3.89 1.04 3.13
CA GLN A 51 -2.96 -0.07 2.89
C GLN A 51 -2.86 -0.44 1.41
N LYS A 52 -3.98 -0.36 0.67
CA LYS A 52 -3.98 -0.53 -0.79
C LYS A 52 -3.08 0.50 -1.47
N ASP A 53 -3.17 1.77 -1.08
CA ASP A 53 -2.37 2.84 -1.67
C ASP A 53 -0.88 2.61 -1.41
N ARG A 54 -0.51 2.22 -0.19
CA ARG A 54 0.89 1.87 0.17
C ARG A 54 1.41 0.69 -0.66
N LEU A 55 0.63 -0.38 -0.78
CA LEU A 55 1.01 -1.56 -1.57
C LEU A 55 1.15 -1.21 -3.06
N SER A 56 0.22 -0.43 -3.60
CA SER A 56 0.26 0.00 -5.01
C SER A 56 1.47 0.91 -5.29
N ALA A 57 1.86 1.73 -4.30
CA ALA A 57 3.03 2.58 -4.42
C ALA A 57 4.36 1.80 -4.29
N LEU A 58 4.42 0.76 -3.44
CA LEU A 58 5.61 -0.07 -3.26
C LEU A 58 5.78 -1.14 -4.35
N HIS A 59 4.67 -1.64 -4.88
CA HIS A 59 4.58 -2.75 -5.82
C HIS A 59 3.53 -2.46 -6.90
N PRO A 60 3.83 -1.58 -7.86
CA PRO A 60 2.88 -1.17 -8.90
C PRO A 60 2.40 -2.34 -9.79
N ASP A 61 3.22 -3.38 -9.92
CA ASP A 61 2.90 -4.56 -10.74
C ASP A 61 2.17 -5.67 -9.94
N MET A 62 1.83 -5.42 -8.67
CA MET A 62 1.13 -6.41 -7.84
C MET A 62 -0.34 -6.52 -8.24
N SER A 63 -0.82 -7.76 -8.40
CA SER A 63 -2.24 -7.99 -8.72
C SER A 63 -3.17 -7.55 -7.58
N ASP A 64 -4.37 -7.10 -7.93
CA ASP A 64 -5.42 -6.75 -6.95
C ASP A 64 -5.70 -7.88 -5.94
N THR A 65 -5.65 -9.13 -6.39
CA THR A 65 -5.82 -10.30 -5.52
C THR A 65 -4.70 -10.38 -4.49
N MET A 66 -3.45 -10.20 -4.91
CA MET A 66 -2.30 -10.23 -4.00
C MET A 66 -2.31 -9.06 -3.02
N ILE A 67 -2.75 -7.87 -3.46
CA ILE A 67 -2.97 -6.71 -2.58
C ILE A 67 -3.99 -7.08 -1.49
N LYS A 68 -5.15 -7.62 -1.87
CA LYS A 68 -6.21 -8.02 -0.92
C LYS A 68 -5.70 -9.06 0.09
N ILE A 69 -4.96 -10.07 -0.36
CA ILE A 69 -4.38 -11.11 0.52
C ILE A 69 -3.42 -10.48 1.53
N ASN A 70 -2.55 -9.57 1.10
CA ASN A 70 -1.62 -8.88 1.99
C ASN A 70 -2.35 -8.07 3.06
N ILE A 71 -3.41 -7.35 2.68
CA ILE A 71 -4.21 -6.57 3.63
C ILE A 71 -4.96 -7.48 4.61
N VAL A 72 -5.52 -8.61 4.14
CA VAL A 72 -6.23 -9.57 5.01
C VAL A 72 -5.30 -10.18 6.06
N ARG A 73 -4.03 -10.46 5.72
CA ARG A 73 -3.03 -10.93 6.69
C ARG A 73 -2.75 -9.91 7.81
N LYS A 74 -2.98 -8.62 7.55
CA LYS A 74 -2.83 -7.55 8.56
C LYS A 74 -4.03 -7.43 9.50
N CYS A 75 -5.14 -8.11 9.21
CA CYS A 75 -6.28 -8.21 10.14
C CYS A 75 -6.01 -9.15 11.30
N GLY A 76 -5.22 -10.22 11.07
CA GLY A 76 -4.82 -11.20 12.08
C GLY A 76 -5.97 -12.00 12.69
N GLY A 77 -5.60 -13.07 13.40
CA GLY A 77 -6.46 -13.83 14.31
C GLY A 77 -7.81 -14.27 13.70
N GLU A 78 -8.87 -14.08 14.48
CA GLU A 78 -10.23 -14.50 14.12
C GLU A 78 -10.79 -13.74 12.92
N LEU A 79 -10.41 -12.46 12.75
CA LEU A 79 -10.91 -11.64 11.65
C LEU A 79 -10.31 -12.08 10.31
N GLU A 80 -9.01 -12.38 10.26
CA GLU A 80 -8.39 -13.00 9.09
C GLU A 80 -9.06 -14.34 8.76
N HIS A 81 -9.26 -15.20 9.75
CA HIS A 81 -9.92 -16.49 9.57
C HIS A 81 -11.35 -16.33 9.02
N ALA A 82 -12.16 -15.45 9.61
CA ALA A 82 -13.53 -15.20 9.19
C ALA A 82 -13.63 -14.64 7.75
N ILE A 83 -12.70 -13.77 7.34
CA ILE A 83 -12.66 -13.24 5.98
C ILE A 83 -12.29 -14.35 4.99
N LYS A 84 -11.23 -15.12 5.27
CA LYS A 84 -10.80 -16.21 4.40
C LYS A 84 -11.90 -17.27 4.25
N SER A 85 -12.51 -17.69 5.35
CA SER A 85 -13.58 -18.69 5.36
C SER A 85 -14.85 -18.24 4.65
N ARG A 86 -15.06 -16.95 4.36
CA ARG A 86 -16.23 -16.44 3.62
C ARG A 86 -15.93 -16.03 2.18
N CYS A 87 -14.71 -15.59 1.90
CA CYS A 87 -14.34 -15.04 0.59
C CYS A 87 -13.43 -15.96 -0.24
N LEU A 88 -12.78 -16.96 0.38
CA LEU A 88 -11.87 -17.89 -0.29
C LEU A 88 -12.38 -19.34 -0.27
N GLN A 89 -13.64 -19.59 0.09
CA GLN A 89 -14.20 -20.91 -0.18
C GLN A 89 -14.26 -21.11 -1.70
N PRO A 90 -13.82 -22.27 -2.21
CA PRO A 90 -14.15 -22.64 -3.58
C PRO A 90 -15.67 -22.69 -3.68
N CYS A 91 -16.22 -22.03 -4.69
CA CYS A 91 -17.54 -22.40 -5.18
C CYS A 91 -17.57 -23.89 -5.55
#